data_AF-A0A0N4TH38-F1
#
_entry.id   AF-A0A0N4TH38-F1
#
_cell.length_a   1.000
_cell.length_b   1.000
_cell.length_c   1.000
_cell.angle_alpha   90.00
_cell.angle_beta   90.00
_cell.angle_gamma   90.00
#
_symmetry.space_group_name_H-M   'P 1'
#
loop_
_entity.id
_entity.type
_entity.pdbx_description
1 polymer ?
#
loop_
_entity_poly.entity_id
_entity_poly.type
_entity_poly.pdbx_seq_one_letter_code
_entity_poly.pdbx_strand_id
1 'polypeptide(L)'
;MLYKGLITKSKSEFLYVWSKSLGGEATLDKRLVPPNEWLPSVGDWIVFSIKRGSSFVDDFIDIPNLLPTKLNEHGHVLVKTKISCRSNGASGCNLLAHSNDLGVIGIFQNFPNLHENYDYNVWVERKNC
;
A
#
# COMPACT_ATOMS: atom_id res chain seq x y z
N MET A 1 -7.68 -16.54 -7.84
CA MET A 1 -6.40 -15.80 -8.07
C MET A 1 -5.97 -15.24 -6.73
N LEU A 2 -4.68 -15.32 -6.41
CA LEU A 2 -4.12 -14.78 -5.17
C LEU A 2 -3.53 -13.40 -5.43
N TYR A 3 -3.71 -12.50 -4.47
CA TYR A 3 -3.21 -11.14 -4.48
C TYR A 3 -2.34 -10.93 -3.25
N LYS A 4 -1.33 -10.09 -3.38
CA LYS A 4 -0.60 -9.54 -2.23
C LYS A 4 -1.12 -8.14 -1.94
N GLY A 5 -1.29 -7.79 -0.69
CA GLY A 5 -1.75 -6.46 -0.32
C GLY A 5 -1.31 -6.01 1.06
N LEU A 6 -1.48 -4.71 1.27
CA LEU A 6 -1.13 -4.00 2.49
C LEU A 6 -2.41 -3.49 3.12
N ILE A 7 -2.57 -3.68 4.42
CA ILE A 7 -3.71 -3.13 5.14
C ILE A 7 -3.48 -1.65 5.38
N THR A 8 -4.24 -0.83 4.67
CA THR A 8 -4.11 0.63 4.69
C THR A 8 -5.02 1.28 5.71
N LYS A 9 -6.12 0.60 6.08
CA LYS A 9 -7.17 1.18 6.92
C LYS A 9 -7.94 0.13 7.70
N SER A 10 -8.39 0.54 8.89
CA SER A 10 -9.33 -0.18 9.73
C SER A 10 -10.52 0.72 10.03
N LYS A 11 -11.75 0.26 9.77
CA LYS A 11 -12.99 0.97 10.11
C LYS A 11 -14.02 0.01 10.66
N SER A 12 -14.36 0.15 11.94
CA SER A 12 -15.26 -0.77 12.65
C SER A 12 -14.82 -2.22 12.44
N GLU A 13 -15.65 -3.02 11.78
CA GLU A 13 -15.46 -4.46 11.57
C GLU A 13 -14.74 -4.78 10.26
N PHE A 14 -14.27 -3.76 9.52
CA PHE A 14 -13.65 -3.93 8.21
C PHE A 14 -12.19 -3.47 8.21
N LEU A 15 -11.34 -4.27 7.57
CA LEU A 15 -10.01 -3.88 7.13
C LEU A 15 -10.00 -3.67 5.61
N TYR A 16 -9.22 -2.70 5.14
CA TYR A 16 -9.08 -2.39 3.72
C TYR A 16 -7.67 -2.77 3.28
N VAL A 17 -7.60 -3.63 2.27
CA VAL A 17 -6.38 -4.25 1.79
C VAL A 17 -6.10 -3.71 0.40
N TRP A 18 -5.13 -2.81 0.27
CA TRP A 18 -4.72 -2.30 -1.03
C TRP A 18 -3.79 -3.29 -1.73
N SER A 19 -4.04 -3.53 -3.02
CA SER A 19 -3.18 -4.37 -3.85
C SER A 19 -2.97 -3.75 -5.23
N LYS A 20 -1.69 -3.55 -5.58
CA LYS A 20 -1.28 -3.15 -6.94
C LYS A 20 -1.78 -4.14 -8.00
N SER A 21 -1.66 -5.44 -7.74
CA SER A 21 -2.08 -6.51 -8.67
C SER A 21 -3.59 -6.59 -8.83
N LEU A 22 -4.35 -6.19 -7.81
CA LEU A 22 -5.81 -6.05 -7.90
C LEU A 22 -6.21 -4.76 -8.64
N GLY A 23 -5.34 -3.75 -8.62
CA GLY A 23 -5.63 -2.41 -9.13
C GLY A 23 -6.51 -1.58 -8.18
N GLY A 24 -6.66 -1.98 -6.91
CA GLY A 24 -7.59 -1.35 -5.98
C GLY A 24 -7.52 -1.89 -4.55
N GLU A 25 -8.58 -1.64 -3.79
CA GLU A 25 -8.75 -2.12 -2.41
C GLU A 25 -9.75 -3.28 -2.35
N ALA A 26 -9.43 -4.28 -1.55
CA ALA A 26 -10.35 -5.32 -1.11
C ALA A 26 -10.77 -5.08 0.34
N THR A 27 -11.91 -5.63 0.73
CA THR A 27 -12.47 -5.50 2.08
C THR A 27 -12.39 -6.83 2.81
N LEU A 28 -11.75 -6.85 3.98
CA LEU A 28 -11.73 -7.98 4.88
C LEU A 28 -12.67 -7.72 6.06
N ASP A 29 -13.65 -8.61 6.26
CA ASP A 29 -14.56 -8.56 7.39
C ASP A 29 -13.95 -9.33 8.58
N LYS A 30 -13.64 -8.59 9.65
CA LYS A 30 -13.02 -9.14 10.87
C LYS A 30 -13.89 -10.21 11.52
N ARG A 31 -15.21 -10.19 11.31
CA ARG A 31 -16.16 -11.15 11.89
C ARG A 31 -16.08 -12.53 11.26
N LEU A 32 -15.50 -12.60 10.06
CA LEU A 32 -15.30 -13.86 9.34
C LEU A 32 -13.94 -14.49 9.68
N VAL A 33 -13.05 -13.76 10.38
CA VAL A 33 -11.79 -14.31 10.86
C VAL A 33 -12.06 -15.21 12.06
N PRO A 34 -11.62 -16.48 12.04
CA PRO A 34 -11.80 -17.37 13.18
C PRO A 34 -11.20 -16.78 14.46
N PRO A 35 -11.84 -16.92 15.64
CA PRO A 35 -11.41 -16.26 16.89
C PRO A 35 -10.01 -16.62 17.38
N ASN A 36 -9.47 -17.75 16.92
CA ASN A 36 -8.16 -18.27 17.31
C ASN A 36 -7.07 -17.98 16.27
N GLU A 37 -7.42 -17.31 15.17
CA GLU A 37 -6.48 -16.91 14.13
C GLU A 37 -5.97 -15.50 14.38
N TRP A 38 -4.79 -15.23 13.83
CA TRP A 38 -4.21 -13.90 13.87
C TRP A 38 -5.10 -12.92 13.09
N LEU A 39 -5.49 -11.84 13.76
CA LEU A 39 -6.22 -10.75 13.12
C LEU A 39 -5.23 -9.72 12.58
N PRO A 40 -5.23 -9.45 11.28
CA PRO A 40 -4.35 -8.46 10.70
C PRO A 40 -4.60 -7.04 11.25
N SER A 41 -3.56 -6.21 11.23
CA SER A 41 -3.59 -4.82 11.67
C SER A 41 -3.14 -3.87 10.56
N VAL A 42 -3.34 -2.56 10.78
CA VAL A 42 -2.95 -1.53 9.80
C VAL A 42 -1.44 -1.48 9.68
N GLY A 43 -0.93 -1.62 8.45
CA GLY A 43 0.50 -1.72 8.16
C GLY A 43 0.99 -3.15 7.90
N ASP A 44 0.16 -4.16 8.15
CA ASP A 44 0.51 -5.56 7.88
C ASP A 44 0.32 -5.92 6.41
N TRP A 45 1.18 -6.81 5.93
CA TRP A 45 1.09 -7.39 4.60
C TRP A 45 0.40 -8.75 4.66
N ILE A 46 -0.51 -9.00 3.72
CA ILE A 46 -1.19 -10.29 3.60
C ILE A 46 -1.19 -10.76 2.15
N VAL A 47 -1.24 -12.08 1.96
CA VAL A 47 -1.68 -12.69 0.71
C VAL A 47 -3.13 -13.09 0.87
N PHE A 48 -3.98 -12.79 -0.12
CA PHE A 48 -5.41 -13.01 -0.02
C PHE A 48 -6.05 -13.41 -1.34
N SER A 49 -7.21 -14.04 -1.26
CA SER A 49 -8.09 -14.32 -2.39
C SER A 49 -9.36 -13.46 -2.30
N ILE A 50 -10.04 -13.25 -3.42
CA ILE A 50 -11.29 -12.47 -3.47
C ILE A 50 -12.45 -13.37 -3.80
N LYS A 51 -13.56 -13.16 -3.08
CA LYS A 51 -14.82 -13.86 -3.33
C LYS A 51 -15.37 -13.48 -4.69
N ARG A 52 -15.69 -14.50 -5.50
CA ARG A 52 -16.10 -14.33 -6.91
C ARG A 52 -17.24 -13.33 -7.06
N GLY A 53 -17.04 -12.31 -7.90
CA GLY A 53 -18.04 -11.27 -8.18
C GLY A 53 -18.17 -10.19 -7.09
N SER A 54 -17.21 -10.09 -6.17
CA SER A 54 -17.20 -9.10 -5.09
C SER A 54 -15.82 -8.45 -4.93
N SER A 55 -15.71 -7.48 -4.02
CA SER A 55 -14.44 -6.90 -3.53
C SER A 55 -14.05 -7.44 -2.14
N PHE A 56 -14.75 -8.45 -1.63
CA PHE A 56 -14.46 -9.01 -0.31
C PHE A 56 -13.36 -10.06 -0.37
N VAL A 57 -12.50 -10.03 0.63
CA VAL A 57 -11.52 -11.09 0.89
C VAL A 57 -12.28 -12.37 1.24
N ASP A 58 -11.94 -13.47 0.58
CA ASP A 58 -12.50 -14.79 0.84
C ASP A 58 -11.65 -15.57 1.85
N ASP A 59 -10.33 -15.53 1.65
CA ASP A 59 -9.33 -16.14 2.52
C ASP A 59 -8.01 -15.34 2.48
N PHE A 60 -7.20 -15.41 3.53
CA PHE A 60 -5.91 -14.71 3.63
C PHE A 60 -4.88 -15.43 4.50
N ILE A 61 -3.61 -15.09 4.28
CA ILE A 61 -2.47 -15.60 5.05
C ILE A 61 -1.55 -14.41 5.36
N ASP A 62 -1.08 -14.36 6.61
CA ASP A 62 -0.01 -13.44 7.02
C ASP A 62 1.28 -13.70 6.24
N ILE A 63 1.98 -12.64 5.87
CA ILE A 63 3.31 -12.75 5.30
C ILE A 63 4.25 -11.76 5.99
N PRO A 64 5.55 -12.08 6.10
CA PRO A 64 6.54 -11.10 6.52
C PRO A 64 6.42 -9.84 5.67
N ASN A 65 6.58 -8.68 6.33
CA ASN A 65 6.53 -7.38 5.67
C ASN A 65 7.50 -7.36 4.48
N LEU A 66 6.93 -7.37 3.27
CA LEU A 66 7.70 -7.36 2.01
C LEU A 66 8.55 -6.09 1.90
N LEU A 67 7.99 -4.99 2.40
CA LEU A 67 8.65 -3.72 2.56
C LEU A 67 8.41 -3.22 3.98
N PRO A 68 9.38 -2.53 4.61
CA PRO A 68 9.18 -1.92 5.91
C PRO A 68 7.99 -0.97 5.90
N THR A 69 7.10 -1.10 6.89
CA THR A 69 5.93 -0.26 7.09
C THR A 69 6.01 0.47 8.43
N LYS A 70 5.40 1.65 8.50
CA LYS A 70 5.15 2.36 9.76
C LYS A 70 3.93 3.25 9.63
N LEU A 71 3.36 3.69 10.76
CA LEU A 71 2.30 4.68 10.78
C LEU A 71 2.87 6.08 10.97
N ASN A 72 2.27 7.09 10.33
CA ASN A 72 2.51 8.49 10.66
C ASN A 72 1.63 8.95 11.84
N GLU A 73 1.79 10.21 12.26
CA GLU A 73 1.04 10.81 13.38
C GLU A 73 -0.48 10.85 13.14
N HIS A 74 -0.93 10.73 11.88
CA HIS A 74 -2.34 10.67 11.49
C HIS A 74 -2.87 9.23 11.35
N GLY A 75 -2.05 8.21 11.62
CA GLY A 75 -2.40 6.80 11.46
C GLY A 75 -2.40 6.30 10.00
N HIS A 76 -1.83 7.07 9.06
CA HIS A 76 -1.68 6.62 7.67
C HIS A 76 -0.45 5.73 7.51
N VAL A 77 -0.57 4.74 6.62
CA VAL A 77 0.53 3.81 6.34
C VAL A 77 1.58 4.45 5.44
N LEU A 78 2.81 4.43 5.94
CA LEU A 78 4.02 4.74 5.21
C LEU A 78 4.72 3.44 4.83
N VAL A 79 5.10 3.31 3.56
CA VAL A 79 5.85 2.15 3.05
C VAL A 79 7.22 2.62 2.60
N LYS A 80 8.29 1.96 3.07
CA LYS A 80 9.64 2.26 2.60
C LYS A 80 9.88 1.54 1.27
N THR A 81 10.05 2.29 0.19
CA THR A 81 10.28 1.72 -1.13
C THR A 81 11.31 2.54 -1.91
N LYS A 82 11.90 1.89 -2.92
CA LYS A 82 12.73 2.54 -3.91
C LYS A 82 11.85 3.21 -4.95
N ILE A 83 12.06 4.50 -5.19
CA ILE A 83 11.42 5.26 -6.26
C ILE A 83 12.44 5.62 -7.33
N SER A 84 11.97 5.64 -8.57
CA SER A 84 12.72 6.09 -9.75
C SER A 84 11.92 7.19 -10.44
N CYS A 85 12.57 8.29 -10.77
CA CYS A 85 11.94 9.39 -11.48
C CYS A 85 12.23 9.18 -12.98
N ARG A 86 11.25 8.70 -13.74
CA ARG A 86 11.46 8.46 -15.18
C ARG A 86 11.20 9.77 -15.92
N SER A 87 12.28 10.43 -16.33
CA SER A 87 12.26 11.74 -16.97
C SER A 87 11.54 11.69 -18.31
N ASN A 88 10.51 12.54 -18.43
CA ASN A 88 10.18 13.25 -19.67
C ASN A 88 9.52 14.58 -19.25
N GLY A 89 10.34 15.51 -18.73
CA GLY A 89 10.01 16.93 -18.64
C GLY A 89 9.19 17.42 -17.44
N ALA A 90 9.00 16.60 -16.40
CA ALA A 90 8.38 17.08 -15.16
C ALA A 90 9.49 17.51 -14.17
N SER A 91 9.57 18.81 -13.86
CA SER A 91 10.38 19.33 -12.75
C SER A 91 9.47 20.12 -11.79
N GLY A 92 9.76 20.07 -10.48
CA GLY A 92 9.00 20.79 -9.45
C GLY A 92 7.96 19.95 -8.67
N CYS A 93 7.01 20.64 -8.02
CA CYS A 93 6.11 20.13 -6.96
C CYS A 93 5.06 19.06 -7.35
N ASN A 94 5.20 18.40 -8.50
CA ASN A 94 4.26 17.37 -8.97
C ASN A 94 4.97 16.25 -9.73
N LEU A 95 6.23 15.97 -9.39
CA LEU A 95 7.00 14.92 -10.06
C LEU A 95 6.29 13.56 -9.88
N LEU A 96 6.11 12.84 -10.97
CA LEU A 96 5.69 11.45 -10.94
C LEU A 96 6.92 10.55 -10.85
N ALA A 97 7.00 9.81 -9.75
CA ALA A 97 7.98 8.74 -9.58
C ALA A 97 7.29 7.38 -9.74
N HIS A 98 8.08 6.34 -9.92
CA HIS A 98 7.61 4.97 -10.02
C HIS A 98 8.34 4.06 -9.02
N SER A 99 7.56 3.24 -8.31
CA SER A 99 8.02 2.11 -7.52
C SER A 99 7.54 0.80 -8.16
N ASN A 100 8.42 -0.19 -8.25
CA ASN A 100 8.04 -1.52 -8.73
C ASN A 100 6.98 -2.17 -7.83
N ASP A 101 6.99 -1.84 -6.55
CA ASP A 101 6.07 -2.38 -5.55
C ASP A 101 4.77 -1.59 -5.48
N LEU A 102 4.85 -0.25 -5.53
CA LEU A 102 3.69 0.63 -5.29
C LEU A 102 3.07 1.20 -6.57
N GLY A 103 3.76 1.16 -7.70
CA GLY A 103 3.32 1.76 -8.96
C GLY A 103 3.68 3.25 -9.05
N VAL A 104 2.80 4.05 -9.66
CA VAL A 104 2.99 5.50 -9.82
C VAL A 104 2.83 6.20 -8.47
N ILE A 105 3.78 7.08 -8.15
CA ILE A 105 3.86 7.85 -6.91
C ILE A 105 3.89 9.33 -7.27
N GLY A 106 2.95 10.10 -6.73
CA GLY A 106 2.95 11.56 -6.85
C GLY A 106 3.78 12.20 -5.75
N ILE A 107 4.62 13.16 -6.11
CA ILE A 107 5.40 13.98 -5.18
C ILE A 107 4.78 15.37 -5.15
N PHE A 108 4.02 15.67 -4.10
CA PHE A 108 3.20 16.89 -3.97
C PHE A 108 3.85 18.02 -3.16
N GLN A 109 5.13 17.89 -2.85
CA GLN A 109 5.92 18.89 -2.13
C GLN A 109 7.27 19.06 -2.82
N ASN A 110 7.84 20.26 -2.72
CA ASN A 110 9.17 20.50 -3.27
C ASN A 110 10.23 19.86 -2.36
N PHE A 111 11.04 18.97 -2.92
CA PHE A 111 12.20 18.42 -2.23
C PHE A 111 13.45 18.91 -2.96
N PRO A 112 14.20 19.89 -2.42
CA PRO A 112 15.32 20.51 -3.13
C PRO A 112 16.47 19.53 -3.46
N ASN A 113 16.53 18.41 -2.74
CA ASN A 113 17.53 17.35 -2.96
C ASN A 113 17.03 16.21 -3.86
N LEU A 114 15.79 16.30 -4.35
CA LEU A 114 15.21 15.30 -5.23
C LEU A 114 15.52 15.69 -6.68
N HIS A 115 16.19 14.79 -7.38
CA HIS A 115 16.72 15.01 -8.71
C HIS A 115 16.26 13.86 -9.61
N GLU A 116 15.78 14.20 -10.80
CA GLU A 116 15.10 13.25 -11.70
C GLU A 116 15.98 12.07 -12.14
N ASN A 117 17.30 12.25 -12.20
CA ASN A 117 18.23 11.21 -12.64
C ASN A 117 18.67 10.23 -11.53
N TYR A 118 18.08 10.30 -10.33
CA TYR A 118 18.47 9.48 -9.20
C TYR A 118 17.31 8.62 -8.69
N ASP A 119 17.70 7.47 -8.14
CA ASP A 119 16.81 6.63 -7.37
C ASP A 119 16.91 6.95 -5.88
N TYR A 120 15.78 6.89 -5.18
CA TYR A 120 15.72 7.22 -3.75
C TYR A 120 15.00 6.13 -2.97
N ASN A 121 15.52 5.81 -1.78
CA ASN A 121 14.80 5.00 -0.80
C ASN A 121 14.03 5.93 0.14
N VAL A 122 12.71 6.00 -0.05
CA VAL A 122 11.84 6.97 0.64
C VAL A 122 10.68 6.27 1.35
N TRP A 123 10.11 6.97 2.32
CA TRP A 123 8.82 6.60 2.90
C TRP A 123 7.71 7.22 2.04
N VAL A 124 6.85 6.37 1.49
CA VAL A 124 5.73 6.79 0.65
C VAL A 124 4.45 6.62 1.44
N GLU A 125 3.68 7.70 1.54
CA GLU A 125 2.34 7.66 2.10
C GLU A 125 1.36 7.13 1.07
N ARG A 126 0.60 6.10 1.44
CA ARG A 126 -0.57 5.71 0.66
C ARG A 126 -1.78 6.48 1.18
N LYS A 127 -2.07 7.62 0.56
CA LYS A 127 -3.36 8.29 0.73
C LYS A 127 -4.45 7.53 -0.03
N ASN A 128 -5.56 7.29 0.64
CA ASN A 128 -6.78 6.85 -0.01
C ASN A 128 -7.35 8.07 -0.77
N CYS A 129 -7.49 7.95 -2.08
CA CYS A 129 -8.29 8.89 -2.87
C CYS A 129 -9.73 8.38 -2.88
#